data_AF-A0A2V2PXH0-F1
#
_entry.id   AF-A0A2V2PXH0-F1
#
_cell.length_a   1.000
_cell.length_b   1.000
_cell.length_c   1.000
_cell.angle_alpha   90.00
_cell.angle_beta   90.00
_cell.angle_gamma   90.00
#
_symmetry.space_group_name_H-M   'P 1'
#
loop_
_entity.id
_entity.type
_entity.pdbx_description
1 polymer ?
#
loop_
_entity_poly.entity_id
_entity_poly.type
_entity_poly.pdbx_seq_one_letter_code
_entity_poly.pdbx_strand_id
1 'polypeptide(L)'
;MFFMLIPALVEGVNARLAVLGDATAQPLALPDGLTDDALCALRGGAWRNPLAGHYLEIVGPAAVGAAEMEPVDGVVGCSAAATAAWLGPREPADPTHPSLRFLRRAQERGGGRVAAMTSLVFYERAWIAGNLATAGVPREVLAPLLKELPGDVGRSGAPTAPGFAYEAETSAIVLAALAHLGAPQEPAYLWQYDAGSHFMSTIPEHEPSTTTNAHILEALGCHLAGDPVDADRYRDAVARIATWLRDRRHPDGSWSDKWHASPYFATMRCAVALHRYASPDTADALRGSVAWLLEQQREDGSWGRWEGTAEETAYAVRTLLELAADAPSEEAAEAVQRGCAFLLEHGLNVERHPSLWIGKELYAPTHLVRAAVLGALLAARR
;
A
#
# COMPACT_ATOMS: atom_id res chain seq x y z
N MET A 1 7.03 -7.42 -8.64
CA MET A 1 6.96 -8.56 -7.70
C MET A 1 6.44 -9.83 -8.38
N PHE A 2 5.29 -9.76 -9.09
CA PHE A 2 4.76 -10.88 -9.89
C PHE A 2 5.75 -11.50 -10.88
N PHE A 3 6.71 -10.70 -11.35
CA PHE A 3 7.77 -11.14 -12.27
C PHE A 3 8.64 -12.31 -11.75
N MET A 4 8.67 -12.60 -10.43
CA MET A 4 9.36 -13.80 -9.91
C MET A 4 8.40 -14.92 -9.49
N LEU A 5 7.21 -14.57 -8.99
CA LEU A 5 6.21 -15.56 -8.54
C LEU A 5 5.67 -16.39 -9.70
N ILE A 6 5.35 -15.75 -10.84
CA ILE A 6 4.81 -16.44 -12.01
C ILE A 6 5.81 -17.46 -12.57
N PRO A 7 7.08 -17.11 -12.85
CA PRO A 7 8.06 -18.09 -13.29
C PRO A 7 8.25 -19.25 -12.33
N ALA A 8 8.27 -18.99 -11.01
CA ALA A 8 8.43 -20.03 -10.00
C ALA A 8 7.26 -21.01 -9.98
N LEU A 9 6.03 -20.52 -10.15
CA LEU A 9 4.82 -21.35 -10.24
C LEU A 9 4.78 -22.15 -11.55
N VAL A 10 5.11 -21.52 -12.69
CA VAL A 10 5.18 -22.20 -13.99
C VAL A 10 6.20 -23.35 -13.95
N GLU A 11 7.40 -23.09 -13.43
CA GLU A 11 8.43 -24.12 -13.22
C GLU A 11 7.92 -25.25 -12.31
N GLY A 12 7.28 -24.90 -11.20
CA GLY A 12 6.71 -25.87 -10.25
C GLY A 12 5.62 -26.75 -10.87
N VAL A 13 4.71 -26.18 -11.65
CA VAL A 13 3.67 -26.93 -12.37
C VAL A 13 4.30 -27.85 -13.40
N ASN A 14 5.23 -27.35 -14.22
CA ASN A 14 5.91 -28.13 -15.24
C ASN A 14 6.69 -29.31 -14.65
N ALA A 15 7.35 -29.11 -13.50
CA ALA A 15 8.02 -30.19 -12.77
C ALA A 15 7.02 -31.29 -12.31
N ARG A 16 5.80 -30.91 -11.89
CA ARG A 16 4.76 -31.88 -11.52
C ARG A 16 4.18 -32.61 -12.73
N LEU A 17 3.95 -31.91 -13.84
CA LEU A 17 3.48 -32.51 -15.09
C LEU A 17 4.48 -33.57 -15.61
N ALA A 18 5.77 -33.27 -15.55
CA ALA A 18 6.82 -34.21 -15.95
C ALA A 18 6.82 -35.51 -15.11
N VAL A 19 6.52 -35.42 -13.81
CA VAL A 19 6.43 -36.59 -12.92
C VAL A 19 5.17 -37.42 -13.16
N LEU A 20 4.05 -36.79 -13.54
CA LEU A 20 2.79 -37.49 -13.80
C LEU A 20 2.84 -38.37 -15.07
N GLY A 21 3.76 -38.09 -15.99
CA GLY A 21 3.98 -38.91 -17.20
C GLY A 21 2.82 -38.88 -18.21
N ASP A 22 1.92 -37.90 -18.11
CA ASP A 22 0.83 -37.71 -19.06
C ASP A 22 1.38 -37.14 -20.37
N ALA A 23 1.44 -37.98 -21.41
CA ALA A 23 1.93 -37.62 -22.73
C ALA A 23 1.08 -36.54 -23.45
N THR A 24 -0.11 -36.23 -22.93
CA THR A 24 -0.99 -35.19 -23.47
C THR A 24 -0.81 -33.82 -22.78
N ALA A 25 -0.14 -33.78 -21.63
CA ALA A 25 0.11 -32.55 -20.91
C ALA A 25 1.27 -31.77 -21.54
N GLN A 26 0.99 -30.57 -22.05
CA GLN A 26 2.02 -29.67 -22.55
C GLN A 26 2.60 -28.81 -21.41
N PRO A 27 3.91 -28.57 -21.38
CA PRO A 27 4.50 -27.61 -20.46
C PRO A 27 3.88 -26.22 -20.64
N LEU A 28 3.59 -25.56 -19.52
CA LEU A 28 3.18 -24.16 -19.50
C LEU A 28 4.35 -23.29 -19.94
N ALA A 29 4.09 -22.38 -20.88
CA ALA A 29 5.01 -21.30 -21.23
C ALA A 29 4.90 -20.16 -20.21
N LEU A 30 5.98 -19.36 -20.09
CA LEU A 30 5.88 -18.08 -19.41
C LEU A 30 4.99 -17.13 -20.21
N PRO A 31 4.17 -16.28 -19.56
CA PRO A 31 3.41 -15.26 -20.27
C PRO A 31 4.33 -14.28 -21.01
N ASP A 32 3.80 -13.69 -22.08
CA ASP A 32 4.55 -12.74 -22.92
C ASP A 32 5.18 -11.61 -22.08
N GLY A 33 6.48 -11.38 -22.32
CA GLY A 33 7.24 -10.33 -21.63
C GLY A 33 7.82 -10.73 -20.26
N LEU A 34 7.58 -11.96 -19.77
CA LEU A 34 8.22 -12.46 -18.56
C LEU A 34 9.42 -13.37 -18.89
N THR A 35 10.48 -13.24 -18.09
CA THR A 35 11.65 -14.14 -18.07
C THR A 35 11.83 -14.72 -16.67
N ASP A 36 12.69 -15.73 -16.54
CA ASP A 36 13.07 -16.33 -15.26
C ASP A 36 14.37 -15.75 -14.69
N ASP A 37 15.00 -14.77 -15.36
CA ASP A 37 16.31 -14.21 -14.96
C ASP A 37 16.32 -13.73 -13.52
N ALA A 38 15.29 -13.00 -13.11
CA ALA A 38 15.19 -12.48 -11.74
C ALA A 38 14.98 -13.59 -10.71
N LEU A 39 14.24 -14.65 -11.06
CA LEU A 39 14.08 -15.83 -10.21
C LEU A 39 15.41 -16.60 -10.09
N CYS A 40 16.14 -16.75 -11.20
CA CYS A 40 17.47 -17.35 -11.23
C CYS A 40 18.46 -16.57 -10.37
N ALA A 41 18.47 -15.23 -10.47
CA ALA A 41 19.29 -14.37 -9.62
C ALA A 41 18.89 -14.46 -8.14
N LEU A 42 17.59 -14.49 -7.85
CA LEU A 42 17.05 -14.71 -6.50
C LEU A 42 17.62 -16.00 -5.92
N ARG A 43 17.45 -17.14 -6.59
CA ARG A 43 17.92 -18.46 -6.15
C ARG A 43 19.45 -18.59 -6.15
N GLY A 44 20.14 -17.81 -6.98
CA GLY A 44 21.60 -17.66 -6.99
C GLY A 44 22.17 -16.95 -5.76
N GLY A 45 21.31 -16.38 -4.90
CA GLY A 45 21.70 -15.84 -3.59
C GLY A 45 21.23 -14.41 -3.32
N ALA A 46 20.56 -13.76 -4.28
CA ALA A 46 20.05 -12.40 -4.09
C ALA A 46 18.90 -12.32 -3.06
N TRP A 47 18.34 -13.45 -2.64
CA TRP A 47 17.30 -13.52 -1.59
C TRP A 47 17.78 -13.15 -0.18
N ARG A 48 19.09 -13.00 0.06
CA ARG A 48 19.65 -12.64 1.38
C ARG A 48 19.48 -11.15 1.71
N ASN A 49 18.25 -10.67 1.66
CA ASN A 49 17.87 -9.32 2.01
C ASN A 49 16.46 -9.32 2.64
N PRO A 50 16.12 -8.37 3.52
CA PRO A 50 14.84 -8.40 4.22
C PRO A 50 13.59 -8.41 3.32
N LEU A 51 13.63 -7.80 2.12
CA LEU A 51 12.47 -7.74 1.21
C LEU A 51 12.08 -9.13 0.69
N ALA A 52 13.07 -9.99 0.46
CA ALA A 52 12.84 -11.35 0.00
C ALA A 52 12.18 -12.24 1.07
N GLY A 53 12.20 -11.85 2.35
CA GLY A 53 11.61 -12.61 3.45
C GLY A 53 10.12 -12.87 3.25
N HIS A 54 9.39 -11.94 2.64
CA HIS A 54 7.96 -12.14 2.32
C HIS A 54 7.75 -13.21 1.23
N TYR A 55 8.74 -13.43 0.35
CA TYR A 55 8.68 -14.29 -0.85
C TYR A 55 9.57 -15.53 -0.72
N LEU A 56 9.85 -15.96 0.51
CA LEU A 56 10.82 -17.02 0.75
C LEU A 56 10.43 -18.37 0.10
N GLU A 57 9.14 -18.59 -0.18
CA GLU A 57 8.64 -19.81 -0.82
C GLU A 57 9.14 -20.05 -2.24
N ILE A 58 9.58 -19.00 -2.96
CA ILE A 58 10.12 -19.15 -4.32
C ILE A 58 11.64 -19.31 -4.37
N VAL A 59 12.32 -19.21 -3.23
CA VAL A 59 13.77 -19.42 -3.10
C VAL A 59 14.15 -20.91 -3.22
N GLY A 60 13.25 -21.81 -2.80
CA GLY A 60 13.50 -23.25 -2.81
C GLY A 60 14.23 -23.76 -1.55
N PRO A 61 14.96 -24.89 -1.62
CA PRO A 61 15.48 -25.58 -0.43
C PRO A 61 16.41 -24.75 0.48
N ALA A 62 17.06 -23.73 -0.07
CA ALA A 62 17.93 -22.83 0.70
C ALA A 62 17.17 -21.98 1.74
N ALA A 63 15.84 -21.86 1.63
CA ALA A 63 14.99 -21.16 2.58
C ALA A 63 14.84 -21.88 3.93
N VAL A 64 15.00 -23.21 3.95
CA VAL A 64 14.66 -24.03 5.12
C VAL A 64 15.62 -23.73 6.26
N GLY A 65 15.09 -23.19 7.37
CA GLY A 65 15.87 -22.79 8.53
C GLY A 65 16.92 -21.72 8.24
N ALA A 66 16.73 -20.92 7.18
CA ALA A 66 17.64 -19.86 6.79
C ALA A 66 17.87 -18.87 7.94
N ALA A 67 19.12 -18.71 8.36
CA ALA A 67 19.49 -17.79 9.45
C ALA A 67 19.37 -16.31 9.05
N GLU A 68 19.40 -16.03 7.75
CA GLU A 68 19.20 -14.69 7.18
C GLU A 68 17.75 -14.19 7.35
N MET A 69 16.82 -15.07 7.72
CA MET A 69 15.39 -14.78 7.86
C MET A 69 14.89 -15.23 9.23
N GLU A 70 14.93 -14.33 10.21
CA GLU A 70 14.45 -14.63 11.56
C GLU A 70 12.93 -14.44 11.66
N PRO A 71 12.16 -15.45 12.10
CA PRO A 71 10.74 -15.30 12.34
C PRO A 71 10.46 -14.34 13.52
N VAL A 72 9.60 -13.36 13.32
CA VAL A 72 9.09 -12.50 14.40
C VAL A 72 7.74 -13.02 14.84
N ASP A 73 7.60 -13.35 16.13
CA ASP A 73 6.42 -14.04 16.70
C ASP A 73 6.04 -15.32 15.92
N GLY A 74 7.04 -16.00 15.38
CA GLY A 74 6.87 -17.20 14.56
C GLY A 74 6.55 -16.94 13.09
N VAL A 75 6.49 -15.69 12.63
CA VAL A 75 6.14 -15.34 11.26
C VAL A 75 7.36 -14.82 10.50
N VAL A 76 7.60 -15.36 9.31
CA VAL A 76 8.65 -14.88 8.39
C VAL A 76 8.04 -13.89 7.40
N GLY A 77 8.59 -12.67 7.36
CA GLY A 77 8.24 -11.67 6.35
C GLY A 77 6.75 -11.33 6.30
N CYS A 78 6.01 -11.45 7.41
CA CYS A 78 4.55 -11.30 7.43
C CYS A 78 3.80 -12.20 6.43
N SER A 79 4.33 -13.38 6.11
CA SER A 79 3.78 -14.28 5.07
C SER A 79 3.69 -15.71 5.57
N ALA A 80 2.49 -16.31 5.45
CA ALA A 80 2.28 -17.70 5.82
C ALA A 80 3.01 -18.66 4.88
N ALA A 81 3.02 -18.37 3.57
CA ALA A 81 3.76 -19.16 2.59
C ALA A 81 5.28 -19.15 2.85
N ALA A 82 5.84 -17.97 3.16
CA ALA A 82 7.25 -17.85 3.52
C ALA A 82 7.58 -18.57 4.84
N THR A 83 6.68 -18.48 5.82
CA THR A 83 6.81 -19.18 7.10
C THR A 83 6.80 -20.70 6.91
N ALA A 84 5.91 -21.22 6.05
CA ALA A 84 5.88 -22.64 5.71
C ALA A 84 7.15 -23.08 4.94
N ALA A 85 7.65 -22.25 4.02
CA ALA A 85 8.89 -22.52 3.30
C ALA A 85 10.11 -22.54 4.24
N TRP A 86 10.15 -21.64 5.22
CA TRP A 86 11.21 -21.59 6.24
C TRP A 86 11.19 -22.81 7.16
N LEU A 87 10.01 -23.26 7.60
CA LEU A 87 9.87 -24.50 8.37
C LEU A 87 10.31 -25.73 7.58
N GLY A 88 10.10 -25.72 6.27
CA GLY A 88 10.44 -26.81 5.38
C GLY A 88 9.47 -27.99 5.45
N PRO A 89 9.79 -29.09 4.75
CA PRO A 89 8.84 -30.18 4.51
C PRO A 89 8.60 -31.11 5.71
N ARG A 90 9.40 -30.99 6.78
CA ARG A 90 9.28 -31.81 7.98
C ARG A 90 8.66 -30.96 9.08
N GLU A 91 7.47 -31.33 9.51
CA GLU A 91 6.80 -30.66 10.62
C GLU A 91 7.68 -30.73 11.89
N PRO A 92 7.86 -29.62 12.62
CA PRO A 92 8.57 -29.63 13.90
C PRO A 92 7.97 -30.65 14.86
N ALA A 93 8.82 -31.43 15.53
CA ALA A 93 8.38 -32.40 16.53
C ALA A 93 7.76 -31.73 17.77
N ASP A 94 8.18 -30.49 18.07
CA ASP A 94 7.60 -29.68 19.13
C ASP A 94 6.32 -28.98 18.65
N PRO A 95 5.12 -29.38 19.13
CA PRO A 95 3.86 -28.75 18.73
C PRO A 95 3.73 -27.31 19.25
N THR A 96 4.61 -26.88 20.16
CA THR A 96 4.65 -25.52 20.70
C THR A 96 5.51 -24.57 19.87
N HIS A 97 6.17 -25.06 18.81
CA HIS A 97 6.99 -24.24 17.91
C HIS A 97 6.22 -23.00 17.42
N PRO A 98 6.75 -21.77 17.60
CA PRO A 98 6.02 -20.54 17.32
C PRO A 98 5.44 -20.46 15.91
N SER A 99 6.23 -20.78 14.89
CA SER A 99 5.78 -20.78 13.49
C SER A 99 4.70 -21.81 13.18
N LEU A 100 4.76 -23.00 13.81
CA LEU A 100 3.73 -24.02 13.63
C LEU A 100 2.42 -23.58 14.29
N ARG A 101 2.50 -23.01 15.50
CA ARG A 101 1.34 -22.43 16.20
C ARG A 101 0.71 -21.29 15.42
N PHE A 102 1.53 -20.42 14.82
CA PHE A 102 1.06 -19.34 13.96
C PHE A 102 0.29 -19.90 12.75
N LEU A 103 0.86 -20.83 11.99
CA LEU A 103 0.21 -21.40 10.80
C LEU A 103 -1.10 -22.10 11.15
N ARG A 104 -1.14 -22.88 12.24
CA ARG A 104 -2.36 -23.53 12.74
C ARG A 104 -3.44 -22.51 13.10
N ARG A 105 -3.08 -21.44 13.82
CA ARG A 105 -4.01 -20.36 14.18
C ARG A 105 -4.52 -19.61 12.94
N ALA A 106 -3.64 -19.34 11.98
CA ALA A 106 -3.98 -18.60 10.77
C ALA A 106 -5.00 -19.38 9.92
N GLN A 107 -4.75 -20.67 9.70
CA GLN A 107 -5.68 -21.52 8.93
C GLN A 107 -6.98 -21.81 9.70
N GLU A 108 -6.94 -21.99 11.03
CA GLU A 108 -8.17 -22.09 11.85
C GLU A 108 -9.05 -20.84 11.72
N ARG A 109 -8.45 -19.65 11.79
CA ARG A 109 -9.17 -18.38 11.65
C ARG A 109 -9.82 -18.22 10.27
N GLY A 110 -9.17 -18.70 9.21
CA GLY A 110 -9.68 -18.61 7.85
C GLY A 110 -10.52 -19.81 7.38
N GLY A 111 -10.81 -20.78 8.26
CA GLY A 111 -11.51 -22.00 7.88
C GLY A 111 -10.76 -22.81 6.82
N GLY A 112 -9.44 -22.89 6.93
CA GLY A 112 -8.51 -23.53 5.99
C GLY A 112 -7.80 -22.55 5.05
N ARG A 113 -8.33 -21.33 4.86
CA ARG A 113 -7.70 -20.28 4.07
C ARG A 113 -6.70 -19.46 4.91
N VAL A 114 -5.68 -18.92 4.26
CA VAL A 114 -4.69 -18.05 4.91
C VAL A 114 -4.40 -16.85 4.03
N ALA A 115 -4.29 -15.66 4.64
CA ALA A 115 -3.96 -14.44 3.91
C ALA A 115 -2.49 -14.45 3.44
N ALA A 116 -2.23 -13.98 2.22
CA ALA A 116 -0.86 -13.78 1.73
C ALA A 116 -0.06 -12.77 2.57
N MET A 117 -0.68 -11.65 2.96
CA MET A 117 -0.15 -10.69 3.92
C MET A 117 -0.83 -10.90 5.26
N THR A 118 -0.07 -11.28 6.28
CA THR A 118 -0.62 -11.73 7.58
C THR A 118 -0.63 -10.63 8.63
N SER A 119 0.13 -9.55 8.40
CA SER A 119 0.13 -8.34 9.21
C SER A 119 0.55 -7.13 8.39
N LEU A 120 -0.14 -6.02 8.61
CA LEU A 120 0.23 -4.69 8.12
C LEU A 120 -0.01 -3.63 9.20
N VAL A 121 0.20 -3.99 10.47
CA VAL A 121 -0.29 -3.24 11.62
C VAL A 121 0.23 -1.80 11.72
N PHE A 122 1.49 -1.53 11.33
CA PHE A 122 2.04 -0.18 11.37
C PHE A 122 1.46 0.69 10.25
N TYR A 123 1.41 0.13 9.04
CA TYR A 123 0.73 0.75 7.90
C TYR A 123 -0.74 1.07 8.24
N GLU A 124 -1.48 0.05 8.70
CA GLU A 124 -2.91 0.14 9.02
C GLU A 124 -3.19 1.24 10.03
N ARG A 125 -2.48 1.22 11.16
CA ARG A 125 -2.72 2.19 12.23
C ARG A 125 -2.37 3.62 11.82
N ALA A 126 -1.23 3.80 11.17
CA ALA A 126 -0.80 5.12 10.74
C ALA A 126 -1.70 5.69 9.63
N TRP A 127 -2.08 4.86 8.65
CA TRP A 127 -2.99 5.27 7.58
C TRP A 127 -4.36 5.66 8.14
N ILE A 128 -4.94 4.84 9.03
CA ILE A 128 -6.22 5.14 9.68
C ILE A 128 -6.12 6.44 10.50
N ALA A 129 -5.08 6.57 11.32
CA ALA A 129 -4.89 7.73 12.19
C ALA A 129 -4.71 9.02 11.36
N GLY A 130 -3.86 9.00 10.34
CA GLY A 130 -3.64 10.14 9.44
C GLY A 130 -4.90 10.52 8.65
N ASN A 131 -5.58 9.55 8.05
CA ASN A 131 -6.81 9.81 7.29
C ASN A 131 -7.89 10.45 8.16
N LEU A 132 -8.16 9.87 9.34
CA LEU A 132 -9.17 10.41 10.27
C LEU A 132 -8.75 11.75 10.90
N ALA A 133 -7.46 11.97 11.14
CA ALA A 133 -6.94 13.26 11.61
C ALA A 133 -7.15 14.37 10.56
N THR A 134 -6.98 14.07 9.27
CA THR A 134 -7.25 15.06 8.21
C THR A 134 -8.76 15.26 7.96
N ALA A 135 -9.61 14.32 8.37
CA ALA A 135 -11.06 14.52 8.53
C ALA A 135 -11.42 15.13 9.91
N GLY A 136 -10.39 15.55 10.65
CA GLY A 136 -10.33 16.15 11.99
C GLY A 136 -11.17 15.49 13.07
N VAL A 137 -11.05 14.17 13.13
CA VAL A 137 -11.24 13.44 14.38
C VAL A 137 -10.19 13.92 15.40
N PRO A 138 -10.58 14.22 16.65
CA PRO A 138 -9.64 14.71 17.67
C PRO A 138 -8.52 13.72 17.98
N ARG A 139 -7.33 14.25 18.29
CA ARG A 139 -6.13 13.47 18.61
C ARG A 139 -6.37 12.47 19.74
N GLU A 140 -7.16 12.84 20.74
CA GLU A 140 -7.43 12.02 21.92
C GLU A 140 -8.14 10.71 21.54
N VAL A 141 -9.00 10.76 20.52
CA VAL A 141 -9.69 9.58 19.97
C VAL A 141 -8.72 8.69 19.20
N LEU A 142 -7.75 9.28 18.51
CA LEU A 142 -6.79 8.58 17.65
C LEU A 142 -5.54 8.09 18.39
N ALA A 143 -5.23 8.65 19.57
CA ALA A 143 -4.05 8.33 20.36
C ALA A 143 -3.81 6.82 20.60
N PRO A 144 -4.83 5.96 20.80
CA PRO A 144 -4.62 4.52 20.93
C PRO A 144 -3.95 3.87 19.71
N LEU A 145 -4.18 4.39 18.50
CA LEU A 145 -3.58 3.86 17.27
C LEU A 145 -2.07 4.13 17.20
N LEU A 146 -1.58 5.16 17.90
CA LEU A 146 -0.17 5.56 17.88
C LEU A 146 0.71 4.78 18.85
N LYS A 147 0.13 4.16 19.89
CA LYS A 147 0.89 3.60 21.04
C LYS A 147 1.89 2.50 20.70
N GLU A 148 1.71 1.81 19.58
CA GLU A 148 2.62 0.73 19.17
C GLU A 148 3.26 1.00 17.79
N LEU A 149 3.15 2.24 17.28
CA LEU A 149 3.94 2.63 16.12
C LEU A 149 5.44 2.72 16.52
N PRO A 150 6.37 2.50 15.58
CA PRO A 150 7.78 2.66 15.88
C PRO A 150 8.11 4.07 16.37
N GLY A 151 9.02 4.19 17.34
CA GLY A 151 9.23 5.44 18.08
C GLY A 151 10.00 6.54 17.33
N ASP A 152 10.99 6.19 16.52
CA ASP A 152 11.90 7.13 15.84
C ASP A 152 11.97 6.87 14.33
N VAL A 153 10.80 6.83 13.70
CA VAL A 153 10.66 6.55 12.25
C VAL A 153 11.45 7.55 11.41
N GLY A 154 11.58 8.79 11.89
CA GLY A 154 12.36 9.82 11.21
C GLY A 154 13.80 9.40 10.92
N ARG A 155 14.44 8.65 11.83
CA ARG A 155 15.82 8.17 11.66
C ARG A 155 15.92 6.69 11.29
N SER A 156 15.04 5.83 11.81
CA SER A 156 15.12 4.38 11.61
C SER A 156 14.22 3.85 10.50
N GLY A 157 13.26 4.65 10.03
CA GLY A 157 12.18 4.18 9.16
C GLY A 157 11.18 3.29 9.90
N ALA A 158 10.23 2.76 9.15
CA ALA A 158 9.25 1.80 9.60
C ALA A 158 9.04 0.69 8.56
N PRO A 159 8.90 -0.57 8.99
CA PRO A 159 8.36 -1.62 8.14
C PRO A 159 6.83 -1.58 8.13
N THR A 160 6.19 -2.30 7.21
CA THR A 160 4.72 -2.47 7.21
C THR A 160 4.18 -3.07 8.51
N ALA A 161 4.96 -3.98 9.12
CA ALA A 161 4.70 -4.62 10.41
C ALA A 161 6.01 -5.23 10.97
N PRO A 162 6.07 -5.64 12.25
CA PRO A 162 7.22 -6.37 12.79
C PRO A 162 7.58 -7.59 11.94
N GLY A 163 8.87 -7.75 11.64
CA GLY A 163 9.38 -8.84 10.80
C GLY A 163 9.23 -8.62 9.29
N PHE A 164 8.68 -7.49 8.85
CA PHE A 164 8.73 -7.07 7.45
C PHE A 164 9.95 -6.17 7.18
N ALA A 165 10.31 -6.01 5.90
CA ALA A 165 11.39 -5.11 5.49
C ALA A 165 11.02 -3.65 5.73
N TYR A 166 12.02 -2.83 6.02
CA TYR A 166 11.84 -1.38 6.07
C TYR A 166 11.78 -0.81 4.67
N GLU A 167 10.88 0.15 4.46
CA GLU A 167 10.60 0.71 3.15
C GLU A 167 10.04 2.15 3.27
N ALA A 168 10.02 2.89 2.16
CA ALA A 168 9.77 4.32 2.17
C ALA A 168 8.29 4.69 2.41
N GLU A 169 7.35 3.87 1.94
CA GLU A 169 5.91 4.15 1.96
C GLU A 169 5.36 4.15 3.39
N THR A 170 5.53 3.05 4.13
CA THR A 170 5.09 2.96 5.53
C THR A 170 5.81 3.99 6.38
N SER A 171 7.10 4.22 6.14
CA SER A 171 7.86 5.28 6.82
C SER A 171 7.19 6.65 6.61
N ALA A 172 6.87 7.01 5.36
CA ALA A 172 6.21 8.27 5.03
C ALA A 172 4.78 8.37 5.61
N ILE A 173 4.01 7.28 5.57
CA ILE A 173 2.66 7.21 6.16
C ILE A 173 2.71 7.45 7.68
N VAL A 174 3.64 6.81 8.38
CA VAL A 174 3.80 6.99 9.83
C VAL A 174 4.24 8.42 10.14
N LEU A 175 5.20 8.97 9.40
CA LEU A 175 5.67 10.35 9.57
C LEU A 175 4.54 11.38 9.36
N ALA A 176 3.75 11.21 8.30
CA ALA A 176 2.58 12.04 8.03
C ALA A 176 1.53 11.95 9.15
N ALA A 177 1.20 10.73 9.60
CA ALA A 177 0.24 10.52 10.69
C ALA A 177 0.70 11.18 12.00
N LEU A 178 1.99 11.05 12.34
CA LEU A 178 2.57 11.69 13.51
C LEU A 178 2.53 13.23 13.40
N ALA A 179 2.83 13.79 12.24
CA ALA A 179 2.75 15.23 12.01
C ALA A 179 1.32 15.77 12.17
N HIS A 180 0.33 15.12 11.56
CA HIS A 180 -1.10 15.46 11.69
C HIS A 180 -1.62 15.38 13.13
N LEU A 181 -0.93 14.61 13.99
CA LEU A 181 -1.29 14.41 15.40
C LEU A 181 -0.37 15.20 16.35
N GLY A 182 0.35 16.20 15.83
CA GLY A 182 1.14 17.14 16.63
C GLY A 182 2.43 16.55 17.21
N ALA A 183 2.97 15.51 16.59
CA ALA A 183 4.25 14.89 16.95
C ALA A 183 5.19 14.74 15.73
N PRO A 184 5.44 15.81 14.95
CA PRO A 184 6.24 15.71 13.73
C PRO A 184 7.66 15.22 14.04
N GLN A 185 8.21 14.41 13.13
CA GLN A 185 9.60 13.98 13.14
C GLN A 185 10.27 14.41 11.84
N GLU A 186 11.58 14.65 11.88
CA GLU A 186 12.35 14.91 10.66
C GLU A 186 12.37 13.63 9.79
N PRO A 187 11.97 13.70 8.51
CA PRO A 187 11.87 12.53 7.64
C PRO A 187 13.23 12.10 7.05
N ALA A 188 14.30 12.11 7.86
CA ALA A 188 15.68 11.91 7.40
C ALA A 188 15.90 10.53 6.75
N TYR A 189 15.22 9.49 7.23
CA TYR A 189 15.29 8.13 6.72
C TYR A 189 14.89 8.03 5.24
N LEU A 190 13.96 8.87 4.77
CA LEU A 190 13.45 8.79 3.39
C LEU A 190 14.55 9.11 2.36
N TRP A 191 15.58 9.89 2.71
CA TRP A 191 16.63 10.30 1.78
C TRP A 191 17.45 9.16 1.19
N GLN A 192 17.50 7.99 1.84
CA GLN A 192 18.18 6.83 1.26
C GLN A 192 17.48 6.29 0.00
N TYR A 193 16.22 6.67 -0.21
CA TYR A 193 15.41 6.28 -1.37
C TYR A 193 15.34 7.36 -2.45
N ASP A 194 16.06 8.49 -2.32
CA ASP A 194 16.06 9.55 -3.34
C ASP A 194 16.75 9.06 -4.63
N ALA A 195 15.98 8.99 -5.72
CA ALA A 195 16.44 8.60 -7.05
C ALA A 195 16.62 9.80 -7.99
N GLY A 196 16.69 11.02 -7.44
CA GLY A 196 16.99 12.24 -8.19
C GLY A 196 15.77 12.95 -8.77
N SER A 197 14.75 12.27 -9.28
CA SER A 197 13.48 12.92 -9.70
C SER A 197 12.28 12.58 -8.82
N HIS A 198 12.38 11.46 -8.12
CA HIS A 198 11.37 10.86 -7.27
C HIS A 198 12.07 9.98 -6.24
N PHE A 199 11.31 9.37 -5.36
CA PHE A 199 11.81 8.43 -4.36
C PHE A 199 11.36 7.01 -4.71
N MET A 200 12.24 6.05 -4.47
CA MET A 200 11.94 4.62 -4.61
C MET A 200 11.14 4.11 -3.41
N SER A 201 10.29 3.11 -3.60
CA SER A 201 9.61 2.48 -2.45
C SER A 201 10.57 1.58 -1.66
N THR A 202 11.41 0.84 -2.38
CA THR A 202 12.36 -0.15 -1.86
C THR A 202 13.66 -0.10 -2.65
N ILE A 203 14.74 -0.70 -2.14
CA ILE A 203 15.99 -0.86 -2.89
C ILE A 203 16.37 -2.35 -2.91
N PRO A 204 16.47 -2.98 -4.09
CA PRO A 204 16.14 -2.45 -5.42
C PRO A 204 14.62 -2.27 -5.62
N GLU A 205 14.25 -1.53 -6.66
CA GLU A 205 12.86 -1.39 -7.12
C GLU A 205 12.81 -1.57 -8.64
N HIS A 206 11.79 -2.29 -9.12
CA HIS A 206 11.59 -2.53 -10.55
C HIS A 206 10.78 -1.42 -11.22
N GLU A 207 9.71 -0.99 -10.58
CA GLU A 207 8.80 0.04 -11.10
C GLU A 207 8.50 1.03 -9.97
N PRO A 208 8.60 2.35 -10.20
CA PRO A 208 8.35 3.36 -9.18
C PRO A 208 6.86 3.46 -8.83
N SER A 209 6.56 3.79 -7.57
CA SER A 209 5.19 3.98 -7.09
C SER A 209 4.78 5.45 -7.05
N THR A 210 3.59 5.76 -7.57
CA THR A 210 3.00 7.10 -7.50
C THR A 210 2.44 7.39 -6.11
N THR A 211 1.82 6.41 -5.46
CA THR A 211 1.27 6.54 -4.10
C THR A 211 2.36 6.68 -3.06
N THR A 212 3.46 5.93 -3.15
CA THR A 212 4.62 6.10 -2.26
C THR A 212 5.19 7.52 -2.39
N ASN A 213 5.34 8.04 -3.60
CA ASN A 213 5.79 9.43 -3.80
C ASN A 213 4.78 10.46 -3.29
N ALA A 214 3.48 10.21 -3.39
CA ALA A 214 2.45 11.06 -2.79
C ALA A 214 2.51 11.04 -1.25
N HIS A 215 2.78 9.89 -0.63
CA HIS A 215 3.00 9.78 0.81
C HIS A 215 4.27 10.52 1.26
N ILE A 216 5.36 10.41 0.50
CA ILE A 216 6.61 11.13 0.77
C ILE A 216 6.39 12.63 0.61
N LEU A 217 5.71 13.08 -0.45
CA LEU A 217 5.34 14.49 -0.64
C LEU A 217 4.58 15.04 0.59
N GLU A 218 3.62 14.28 1.11
CA GLU A 218 2.91 14.65 2.33
C GLU A 218 3.82 14.72 3.56
N ALA A 219 4.68 13.73 3.78
CA ALA A 219 5.61 13.73 4.92
C ALA A 219 6.61 14.91 4.87
N LEU A 220 7.20 15.17 3.69
CA LEU A 220 8.12 16.29 3.49
C LEU A 220 7.39 17.64 3.60
N GLY A 221 6.18 17.75 3.04
CA GLY A 221 5.34 18.94 3.13
C GLY A 221 4.94 19.28 4.57
N CYS A 222 4.55 18.26 5.35
CA CYS A 222 4.28 18.43 6.79
C CYS A 222 5.53 18.90 7.56
N HIS A 223 6.70 18.36 7.23
CA HIS A 223 7.96 18.78 7.85
C HIS A 223 8.31 20.24 7.52
N LEU A 224 8.15 20.64 6.25
CA LEU A 224 8.37 22.02 5.79
C LEU A 224 7.46 23.03 6.49
N ALA A 225 6.21 22.67 6.81
CA ALA A 225 5.31 23.53 7.56
C ALA A 225 5.82 23.89 8.97
N GLY A 226 6.78 23.12 9.50
CA GLY A 226 7.46 23.38 10.77
C GLY A 226 8.69 24.30 10.68
N ASP A 227 8.97 24.88 9.52
CA ASP A 227 10.14 25.75 9.25
C ASP A 227 11.49 25.11 9.66
N PRO A 228 11.88 23.98 9.04
CA PRO A 228 13.10 23.28 9.41
C PRO A 228 14.36 24.03 8.95
N VAL A 229 15.47 23.80 9.64
CA VAL A 229 16.77 24.44 9.33
C VAL A 229 17.19 24.22 7.87
N ASP A 230 16.97 23.01 7.34
CA ASP A 230 17.33 22.62 5.96
C ASP A 230 16.16 22.80 4.97
N ALA A 231 15.28 23.79 5.18
CA ALA A 231 14.05 23.96 4.40
C ALA A 231 14.27 24.03 2.88
N ASP A 232 15.40 24.53 2.39
CA ASP A 232 15.70 24.58 0.96
C ASP A 232 15.85 23.19 0.34
N ARG A 233 16.49 22.26 1.06
CA ARG A 233 16.64 20.86 0.61
C ARG A 233 15.28 20.17 0.50
N TYR A 234 14.43 20.39 1.49
CA TYR A 234 13.08 19.81 1.49
C TYR A 234 12.18 20.45 0.43
N ARG A 235 12.27 21.77 0.21
CA ARG A 235 11.55 22.47 -0.87
C ARG A 235 11.93 21.95 -2.25
N ASP A 236 13.22 21.72 -2.50
CA ASP A 236 13.69 21.13 -3.74
C ASP A 236 13.08 19.73 -3.97
N ALA A 237 13.17 18.85 -2.98
CA ALA A 237 12.60 17.50 -3.09
C ALA A 237 11.07 17.53 -3.32
N VAL A 238 10.34 18.40 -2.61
CA VAL A 238 8.90 18.61 -2.83
C VAL A 238 8.61 19.04 -4.27
N ALA A 239 9.37 19.99 -4.82
CA ALA A 239 9.19 20.45 -6.19
C ALA A 239 9.49 19.36 -7.24
N ARG A 240 10.54 18.55 -7.00
CA ARG A 240 10.90 17.40 -7.85
C ARG A 240 9.79 16.35 -7.86
N ILE A 241 9.34 15.93 -6.68
CA ILE A 241 8.26 14.94 -6.55
C ILE A 241 6.96 15.47 -7.17
N ALA A 242 6.61 16.73 -6.91
CA ALA A 242 5.39 17.33 -7.47
C ALA A 242 5.42 17.36 -9.01
N THR A 243 6.58 17.69 -9.60
CA THR A 243 6.76 17.64 -11.06
C THR A 243 6.64 16.21 -11.58
N TRP A 244 7.33 15.27 -10.94
CA TRP A 244 7.28 13.87 -11.33
C TRP A 244 5.86 13.28 -11.23
N LEU A 245 5.10 13.59 -10.18
CA LEU A 245 3.72 13.13 -10.03
C LEU A 245 2.82 13.71 -11.13
N ARG A 246 2.97 15.00 -11.49
CA ARG A 246 2.23 15.61 -12.61
C ARG A 246 2.51 14.91 -13.93
N ASP A 247 3.76 14.59 -14.21
CA ASP A 247 4.17 13.91 -15.45
C ASP A 247 3.67 12.46 -15.53
N ARG A 248 3.29 11.86 -14.40
CA ARG A 248 2.71 10.51 -14.31
C ARG A 248 1.18 10.48 -14.34
N ARG A 249 0.53 11.64 -14.40
CA ARG A 249 -0.92 11.72 -14.55
C ARG A 249 -1.32 11.21 -15.93
N HIS A 250 -2.35 10.39 -15.99
CA HIS A 250 -2.94 9.96 -17.26
C HIS A 250 -3.62 11.13 -17.98
N PRO A 251 -3.80 11.06 -19.31
CA PRO A 251 -4.48 12.11 -20.07
C PRO A 251 -5.91 12.41 -19.59
N ASP A 252 -6.59 11.41 -19.02
CA ASP A 252 -7.93 11.55 -18.46
C ASP A 252 -7.96 12.28 -17.10
N GLY A 253 -6.80 12.51 -16.46
CA GLY A 253 -6.70 13.17 -15.17
C GLY A 253 -6.53 12.23 -13.97
N SER A 254 -6.51 10.92 -14.19
CA SER A 254 -6.32 9.90 -13.15
C SER A 254 -4.85 9.51 -12.94
N TRP A 255 -4.58 8.72 -11.90
CA TRP A 255 -3.31 8.02 -11.69
C TRP A 255 -3.55 6.52 -11.50
N SER A 256 -2.50 5.75 -11.76
CA SER A 256 -2.40 4.34 -11.39
C SER A 256 -1.19 4.14 -10.48
N ASP A 257 -1.22 3.05 -9.71
CA ASP A 257 -0.11 2.65 -8.85
C ASP A 257 0.03 1.12 -8.81
N LYS A 258 1.22 0.64 -8.47
CA LYS A 258 1.53 -0.79 -8.41
C LYS A 258 1.03 -1.49 -7.13
N TRP A 259 0.62 -0.75 -6.11
CA TRP A 259 0.15 -1.28 -4.82
C TRP A 259 -1.36 -1.44 -4.74
N HIS A 260 -2.11 -0.86 -5.68
CA HIS A 260 -3.56 -0.87 -5.63
C HIS A 260 -4.18 -0.94 -7.04
N ALA A 261 -5.15 -1.85 -7.23
CA ALA A 261 -5.80 -2.07 -8.51
C ALA A 261 -6.70 -0.88 -8.91
N SER A 262 -7.22 -0.12 -7.96
CA SER A 262 -8.11 1.01 -8.26
C SER A 262 -7.35 2.29 -8.63
N PRO A 263 -7.71 2.98 -9.74
CA PRO A 263 -7.22 4.32 -10.03
C PRO A 263 -7.74 5.36 -9.03
N TYR A 264 -8.88 5.14 -8.37
CA TYR A 264 -9.43 6.09 -7.40
C TYR A 264 -8.53 6.26 -6.18
N PHE A 265 -7.87 5.19 -5.71
CA PHE A 265 -6.89 5.27 -4.62
C PHE A 265 -5.67 6.09 -5.04
N ALA A 266 -5.06 5.77 -6.18
CA ALA A 266 -3.86 6.46 -6.67
C ALA A 266 -4.15 7.94 -6.97
N THR A 267 -5.28 8.24 -7.64
CA THR A 267 -5.73 9.60 -7.91
C THR A 267 -5.95 10.38 -6.61
N MET A 268 -6.64 9.81 -5.63
CA MET A 268 -6.87 10.46 -4.34
C MET A 268 -5.57 10.78 -3.62
N ARG A 269 -4.62 9.82 -3.54
CA ARG A 269 -3.32 10.07 -2.91
C ARG A 269 -2.54 11.15 -3.62
N CYS A 270 -2.39 11.05 -4.95
CA CYS A 270 -1.57 11.98 -5.73
C CYS A 270 -2.18 13.39 -5.76
N ALA A 271 -3.47 13.49 -6.06
CA ALA A 271 -4.14 14.78 -6.22
C ALA A 271 -4.22 15.55 -4.90
N VAL A 272 -4.55 14.88 -3.79
CA VAL A 272 -4.60 15.54 -2.46
C VAL A 272 -3.21 15.96 -1.99
N ALA A 273 -2.17 15.14 -2.22
CA ALA A 273 -0.81 15.50 -1.85
C ALA A 273 -0.30 16.70 -2.67
N LEU A 274 -0.56 16.71 -3.98
CA LEU A 274 -0.23 17.84 -4.85
C LEU A 274 -0.97 19.11 -4.41
N HIS A 275 -2.28 19.00 -4.17
CA HIS A 275 -3.11 20.14 -3.75
C HIS A 275 -2.61 20.79 -2.45
N ARG A 276 -2.23 19.98 -1.46
CA ARG A 276 -1.86 20.49 -0.13
C ARG A 276 -0.41 20.96 -0.02
N TYR A 277 0.51 20.34 -0.76
CA TYR A 277 1.95 20.48 -0.50
C TYR A 277 2.77 20.91 -1.72
N ALA A 278 2.20 20.94 -2.92
CA ALA A 278 2.90 21.45 -4.10
C ALA A 278 2.64 22.95 -4.31
N SER A 279 3.38 23.55 -5.24
CA SER A 279 3.21 24.96 -5.62
C SER A 279 1.88 25.22 -6.37
N PRO A 280 1.44 26.49 -6.49
CA PRO A 280 0.20 26.86 -7.17
C PRO A 280 0.08 26.40 -8.64
N ASP A 281 1.21 26.09 -9.31
CA ASP A 281 1.26 25.61 -10.70
C ASP A 281 0.64 24.21 -10.90
N THR A 282 0.05 23.63 -9.87
CA THR A 282 -0.66 22.35 -9.90
C THR A 282 -2.16 22.48 -10.14
N ALA A 283 -2.75 23.68 -10.05
CA ALA A 283 -4.19 23.89 -10.15
C ALA A 283 -4.81 23.36 -11.45
N ASP A 284 -4.14 23.54 -12.59
CA ASP A 284 -4.60 23.04 -13.89
C ASP A 284 -4.60 21.51 -13.96
N ALA A 285 -3.62 20.87 -13.33
CA ALA A 285 -3.56 19.42 -13.25
C ALA A 285 -4.68 18.84 -12.35
N LEU A 286 -5.13 19.59 -11.35
CA LEU A 286 -6.15 19.11 -10.42
C LEU A 286 -7.58 19.29 -10.98
N ARG A 287 -7.82 20.29 -11.84
CA ARG A 287 -9.12 20.45 -12.53
C ARG A 287 -9.47 19.25 -13.40
N GLY A 288 -8.48 18.66 -14.08
CA GLY A 288 -8.70 17.44 -14.88
C GLY A 288 -9.12 16.25 -14.02
N SER A 289 -8.58 16.12 -12.81
CA SER A 289 -8.94 15.04 -11.87
C SER A 289 -10.36 15.22 -11.31
N VAL A 290 -10.80 16.45 -11.06
CA VAL A 290 -12.20 16.74 -10.70
C VAL A 290 -13.13 16.36 -11.85
N ALA A 291 -12.84 16.80 -13.08
CA ALA A 291 -13.65 16.46 -14.26
C ALA A 291 -13.77 14.95 -14.46
N TRP A 292 -12.64 14.23 -14.34
CA TRP A 292 -12.63 12.77 -14.38
C TRP A 292 -13.55 12.14 -13.33
N LEU A 293 -13.47 12.58 -12.07
CA LEU A 293 -14.34 12.05 -11.01
C LEU A 293 -15.82 12.30 -11.30
N LEU A 294 -16.19 13.47 -11.81
CA LEU A 294 -17.57 13.77 -12.17
C LEU A 294 -18.07 12.88 -13.31
N GLU A 295 -17.25 12.68 -14.34
CA GLU A 295 -17.56 11.80 -15.48
C GLU A 295 -17.67 10.32 -15.08
N GLN A 296 -16.84 9.86 -14.15
CA GLN A 296 -16.80 8.44 -13.74
C GLN A 296 -17.84 8.07 -12.67
N GLN A 297 -18.63 9.03 -12.16
CA GLN A 297 -19.64 8.69 -11.16
C GLN A 297 -20.77 7.86 -11.79
N ARG A 298 -21.14 6.77 -11.12
CA ARG A 298 -22.22 5.89 -11.55
C ARG A 298 -23.59 6.47 -11.19
N GLU A 299 -24.65 5.96 -11.81
CA GLU A 299 -26.03 6.42 -11.59
C GLU A 299 -26.48 6.31 -10.12
N ASP A 300 -25.99 5.32 -9.39
CA ASP A 300 -26.26 5.10 -7.96
C ASP A 300 -25.41 5.99 -7.02
N GLY A 301 -24.59 6.88 -7.59
CA GLY A 301 -23.70 7.78 -6.85
C GLY A 301 -22.35 7.19 -6.47
N SER A 302 -22.10 5.90 -6.75
CA SER A 302 -20.84 5.24 -6.42
C SER A 302 -19.73 5.45 -7.45
N TRP A 303 -18.51 5.10 -7.07
CA TRP A 303 -17.36 4.93 -7.96
C TRP A 303 -16.76 3.54 -7.78
N GLY A 304 -16.11 3.05 -8.84
CA GLY A 304 -15.22 1.91 -8.76
C GLY A 304 -14.78 1.36 -10.11
N ARG A 305 -13.67 0.62 -10.12
CA ARG A 305 -13.00 0.16 -11.34
C ARG A 305 -13.81 -0.87 -12.12
N TRP A 306 -14.49 -1.77 -11.42
CA TRP A 306 -15.29 -2.84 -12.01
C TRP A 306 -16.78 -2.69 -11.67
N GLU A 307 -17.07 -2.37 -10.42
CA GLU A 307 -18.39 -2.10 -9.89
C GLU A 307 -18.30 -0.98 -8.86
N GLY A 308 -19.44 -0.44 -8.40
CA GLY A 308 -19.48 0.54 -7.33
C GLY A 308 -19.02 -0.05 -6.01
N THR A 309 -17.98 0.51 -5.38
CA THR A 309 -17.46 0.01 -4.10
C THR A 309 -17.41 1.10 -3.05
N ALA A 310 -17.57 0.72 -1.79
CA ALA A 310 -17.46 1.65 -0.67
C ALA A 310 -16.06 2.28 -0.56
N GLU A 311 -15.01 1.48 -0.82
CA GLU A 311 -13.62 1.93 -0.79
C GLU A 311 -13.36 3.02 -1.83
N GLU A 312 -13.70 2.75 -3.09
CA GLU A 312 -13.40 3.67 -4.20
C GLU A 312 -14.30 4.90 -4.18
N THR A 313 -15.56 4.75 -3.75
CA THR A 313 -16.47 5.88 -3.51
C THR A 313 -15.93 6.78 -2.40
N ALA A 314 -15.37 6.22 -1.32
CA ALA A 314 -14.78 7.04 -0.27
C ALA A 314 -13.57 7.84 -0.76
N TYR A 315 -12.73 7.24 -1.61
CA TYR A 315 -11.59 7.95 -2.23
C TYR A 315 -12.05 9.07 -3.16
N ALA A 316 -13.06 8.81 -4.00
CA ALA A 316 -13.64 9.81 -4.90
C ALA A 316 -14.25 11.00 -4.13
N VAL A 317 -15.11 10.72 -3.14
CA VAL A 317 -15.70 11.73 -2.27
C VAL A 317 -14.62 12.56 -1.56
N ARG A 318 -13.61 11.90 -1.00
CA ARG A 318 -12.50 12.59 -0.32
C ARG A 318 -11.74 13.50 -1.27
N THR A 319 -11.50 13.06 -2.50
CA THR A 319 -10.79 13.85 -3.51
C THR A 319 -11.60 15.08 -3.93
N LEU A 320 -12.90 14.91 -4.21
CA LEU A 320 -13.77 16.02 -4.58
C LEU A 320 -13.86 17.08 -3.47
N LEU A 321 -14.01 16.65 -2.21
CA LEU A 321 -14.07 17.56 -1.06
C LEU A 321 -12.79 18.40 -0.91
N GLU A 322 -11.62 17.80 -1.13
CA GLU A 322 -10.35 18.51 -1.02
C GLU A 322 -10.13 19.46 -2.21
N LEU A 323 -10.30 18.96 -3.44
CA LEU A 323 -9.97 19.75 -4.64
C LEU A 323 -11.00 20.85 -4.96
N ALA A 324 -12.27 20.65 -4.61
CA ALA A 324 -13.32 21.63 -4.85
C ALA A 324 -13.42 22.70 -3.74
N ALA A 325 -12.63 22.59 -2.66
CA ALA A 325 -12.65 23.58 -1.57
C ALA A 325 -12.26 24.99 -2.05
N ASP A 326 -11.27 25.08 -2.95
CA ASP A 326 -10.78 26.35 -3.51
C ASP A 326 -11.66 26.89 -4.66
N ALA A 327 -12.40 26.01 -5.32
CA ALA A 327 -13.28 26.35 -6.44
C ALA A 327 -14.57 25.51 -6.40
N PRO A 328 -15.51 25.85 -5.50
CA PRO A 328 -16.74 25.09 -5.34
C PRO A 328 -17.60 25.11 -6.61
N SER A 329 -18.15 23.95 -6.98
CA SER A 329 -19.16 23.83 -8.03
C SER A 329 -20.37 23.06 -7.52
N GLU A 330 -21.56 23.42 -8.01
CA GLU A 330 -22.81 22.74 -7.67
C GLU A 330 -22.75 21.27 -8.10
N GLU A 331 -22.18 20.99 -9.28
CA GLU A 331 -21.98 19.64 -9.80
C GLU A 331 -21.10 18.77 -8.88
N ALA A 332 -19.98 19.31 -8.36
CA ALA A 332 -19.14 18.59 -7.42
C ALA A 332 -19.82 18.39 -6.06
N ALA A 333 -20.57 19.38 -5.59
CA ALA A 333 -21.34 19.25 -4.36
C ALA A 333 -22.42 18.17 -4.47
N GLU A 334 -23.16 18.12 -5.57
CA GLU A 334 -24.14 17.06 -5.85
C GLU A 334 -23.48 15.68 -5.96
N ALA A 335 -22.35 15.59 -6.66
CA ALA A 335 -21.60 14.34 -6.80
C ALA A 335 -21.15 13.81 -5.43
N VAL A 336 -20.63 14.68 -4.55
CA VAL A 336 -20.28 14.35 -3.17
C VAL A 336 -21.50 13.87 -2.39
N GLN A 337 -22.64 14.57 -2.49
CA GLN A 337 -23.87 14.18 -1.79
C GLN A 337 -24.35 12.78 -2.20
N ARG A 338 -24.38 12.49 -3.51
CA ARG A 338 -24.74 11.16 -4.02
C ARG A 338 -23.76 10.08 -3.54
N GLY A 339 -22.47 10.37 -3.56
CA GLY A 339 -21.43 9.47 -3.02
C GLY A 339 -21.61 9.20 -1.52
N CYS A 340 -21.87 10.23 -0.73
CA CYS A 340 -22.17 10.07 0.70
C CYS A 340 -23.44 9.26 0.94
N ALA A 341 -24.50 9.45 0.14
CA ALA A 341 -25.71 8.65 0.24
C ALA A 341 -25.41 7.16 0.02
N PHE A 342 -24.66 6.83 -1.03
CA PHE A 342 -24.19 5.47 -1.27
C PHE A 342 -23.38 4.90 -0.09
N LEU A 343 -22.45 5.69 0.45
CA LEU A 343 -21.62 5.27 1.59
C LEU A 343 -22.41 5.07 2.89
N LEU A 344 -23.45 5.87 3.15
CA LEU A 344 -24.31 5.70 4.32
C LEU A 344 -25.14 4.43 4.24
N GLU A 345 -25.56 4.04 3.03
CA GLU A 345 -26.33 2.82 2.80
C GLU A 345 -25.46 1.56 2.78
N HIS A 346 -24.28 1.61 2.13
CA HIS A 346 -23.47 0.43 1.83
C HIS A 346 -22.12 0.39 2.57
N GLY A 347 -21.59 1.52 3.02
CA GLY A 347 -20.17 1.69 3.36
C GLY A 347 -19.72 1.08 4.68
N LEU A 348 -20.65 0.75 5.60
CA LEU A 348 -20.33 0.09 6.87
C LEU A 348 -20.54 -1.43 6.85
N ASN A 349 -21.01 -1.99 5.74
CA ASN A 349 -21.19 -3.43 5.59
C ASN A 349 -19.87 -4.12 5.21
N VAL A 350 -19.30 -4.86 6.17
CA VAL A 350 -17.98 -5.50 6.08
C VAL A 350 -17.91 -6.73 5.17
N GLU A 351 -19.05 -7.28 4.74
CA GLU A 351 -19.07 -8.52 3.95
C GLU A 351 -18.82 -8.29 2.44
N ARG A 352 -18.66 -7.03 1.99
CA ARG A 352 -18.56 -6.65 0.57
C ARG A 352 -17.42 -5.68 0.27
N HIS A 353 -16.20 -6.02 0.65
CA HIS A 353 -15.02 -5.28 0.19
C HIS A 353 -14.25 -6.14 -0.81
N PRO A 354 -14.31 -5.84 -2.13
CA PRO A 354 -13.53 -6.57 -3.11
C PRO A 354 -12.04 -6.39 -2.83
N SER A 355 -11.25 -7.37 -3.23
CA SER A 355 -9.81 -7.33 -3.03
C SER A 355 -9.17 -6.41 -4.08
N LEU A 356 -8.74 -5.23 -3.65
CA LEU A 356 -8.14 -4.20 -4.52
C LEU A 356 -6.67 -3.93 -4.21
N TRP A 357 -6.18 -4.34 -3.04
CA TRP A 357 -4.80 -4.13 -2.63
C TRP A 357 -3.91 -5.22 -3.21
N ILE A 358 -2.74 -4.84 -3.74
CA ILE A 358 -1.85 -5.72 -4.47
C ILE A 358 -0.73 -6.21 -3.53
N GLY A 359 -0.71 -7.51 -3.27
CA GLY A 359 0.40 -8.22 -2.61
C GLY A 359 0.92 -9.35 -3.49
N LYS A 360 1.05 -10.57 -2.94
CA LYS A 360 1.23 -11.80 -3.75
C LYS A 360 -0.01 -12.13 -4.59
N GLU A 361 -1.16 -11.72 -4.07
CA GLU A 361 -2.49 -11.80 -4.64
C GLU A 361 -3.21 -10.51 -4.28
N LEU A 362 -4.43 -10.34 -4.79
CA LEU A 362 -5.29 -9.25 -4.34
C LEU A 362 -5.82 -9.53 -2.93
N TYR A 363 -5.84 -8.52 -2.07
CA TYR A 363 -6.44 -8.62 -0.73
C TYR A 363 -7.26 -7.37 -0.37
N ALA A 364 -8.01 -7.46 0.73
CA ALA A 364 -8.87 -6.38 1.24
C ALA A 364 -8.58 -6.11 2.73
N PRO A 365 -7.85 -5.03 3.07
CA PRO A 365 -7.60 -4.61 4.44
C PRO A 365 -8.84 -3.89 5.00
N THR A 366 -9.79 -4.66 5.52
CA THR A 366 -11.13 -4.17 5.90
C THR A 366 -11.12 -2.97 6.86
N HIS A 367 -10.16 -2.84 7.78
CA HIS A 367 -10.10 -1.67 8.67
C HIS A 367 -9.73 -0.38 7.93
N LEU A 368 -8.86 -0.46 6.90
CA LEU A 368 -8.48 0.69 6.07
C LEU A 368 -9.70 1.14 5.27
N VAL A 369 -10.44 0.20 4.66
CA VAL A 369 -11.65 0.52 3.91
C VAL A 369 -12.67 1.23 4.81
N ARG A 370 -12.92 0.70 6.01
CA ARG A 370 -13.84 1.32 6.97
C ARG A 370 -13.38 2.73 7.38
N ALA A 371 -12.08 2.91 7.58
CA ALA A 371 -11.53 4.22 7.92
C ALA A 371 -11.59 5.21 6.74
N ALA A 372 -11.44 4.74 5.50
CA ALA A 372 -11.63 5.55 4.30
C ALA A 372 -13.07 6.05 4.23
N VAL A 373 -14.05 5.14 4.36
CA VAL A 373 -15.49 5.47 4.39
C VAL A 373 -15.80 6.46 5.50
N LEU A 374 -15.36 6.19 6.73
CA LEU A 374 -15.59 7.07 7.87
C LEU A 374 -14.94 8.45 7.66
N GLY A 375 -13.71 8.48 7.14
CA GLY A 375 -12.99 9.72 6.85
C GLY A 375 -13.71 10.57 5.79
N ALA A 376 -14.21 9.94 4.72
CA ALA A 376 -14.99 10.63 3.68
C ALA A 376 -16.30 11.23 4.24
N LEU A 377 -17.06 10.43 5.01
CA LEU A 377 -18.31 10.89 5.62
C LEU A 377 -18.11 11.99 6.67
N LEU A 378 -17.04 11.92 7.46
CA LEU A 378 -16.71 12.95 8.44
C LEU A 378 -16.22 14.24 7.77
N ALA A 379 -15.45 14.12 6.70
CA ALA A 379 -15.01 15.27 5.92
C ALA A 379 -16.18 15.99 5.26
N ALA A 380 -17.16 15.26 4.71
CA ALA A 380 -18.35 15.82 4.08
C ALA A 380 -19.29 16.57 5.04
N ARG A 381 -19.13 16.38 6.35
CA ARG A 381 -19.94 17.05 7.39
C ARG A 381 -19.38 18.40 7.84
N ARG A 382 -18.16 18.72 7.44
CA ARG A 382 -17.49 19.98 7.74
C ARG A 382 -17.92 21.03 6.75
#